data_AF-A0A0M8TCU5-F1
#
_entry.id   AF-A0A0M8TCU5-F1
#
_cell.length_a   1.000
_cell.length_b   1.000
_cell.length_c   1.000
_cell.angle_alpha   90.00
_cell.angle_beta   90.00
_cell.angle_gamma   90.00
#
_symmetry.space_group_name_H-M   'P 1'
#
loop_
_entity.id
_entity.type
_entity.pdbx_description
1 polymer ?
#
loop_
_entity_poly.entity_id
_entity_poly.type
_entity_poly.pdbx_seq_one_letter_code
_entity_poly.pdbx_strand_id
1 'polypeptide(L)'
;MCAVRRAVDEGELSVTVPGRAVVTSPGPGGCGDYASNIALQLARPAGQPPLQVAEVLRPYLLAADGVTDVVVTGPGFLNISLQSDAPVALVEEILRRGKRYGYAHGPDAQPLVRLHAPHEVRAVVVMDATARILRSQGAFVRTGCEARIEPEWADILGVRVDGHGTPATPALFLRPAAAPVDPLPLGRDAARWALLHPAPHDRPRLGQRL
;
A
#
# COMPACT_ATOMS: atom_id res chain seq x y z
N MET A 1 1.36 16.51 -0.22
CA MET A 1 0.42 17.22 0.68
C MET A 1 1.00 18.48 1.32
N CYS A 2 2.33 18.60 1.49
CA CYS A 2 2.93 19.80 2.08
C CYS A 2 2.68 21.07 1.24
N ALA A 3 2.76 20.99 -0.09
CA ALA A 3 2.49 22.12 -0.99
C ALA A 3 1.06 22.70 -0.88
N VAL A 4 0.03 21.84 -0.94
CA VAL A 4 -1.38 22.27 -0.78
C VAL A 4 -1.62 22.83 0.62
N ARG A 5 -1.02 22.21 1.64
CA ARG A 5 -1.16 22.71 3.02
C ARG A 5 -0.52 24.10 3.17
N ARG A 6 0.69 24.30 2.64
CA ARG A 6 1.36 25.61 2.64
C ARG A 6 0.55 26.67 1.89
N ALA A 7 0.01 26.36 0.71
CA ALA A 7 -0.83 27.31 -0.03
C ALA A 7 -2.14 27.69 0.70
N VAL A 8 -2.67 26.79 1.55
CA VAL A 8 -3.81 27.10 2.43
C VAL A 8 -3.38 27.89 3.66
N ASP A 9 -2.25 27.52 4.27
CA ASP A 9 -1.70 28.19 5.46
C ASP A 9 -1.30 29.65 5.15
N GLU A 10 -0.78 29.93 3.94
CA GLU A 10 -0.45 31.27 3.43
C GLU A 10 -1.69 32.04 2.92
N GLY A 11 -2.88 31.43 2.93
CA GLY A 11 -4.15 32.09 2.57
C GLY A 11 -4.40 32.27 1.06
N GLU A 12 -3.53 31.74 0.21
CA GLU A 12 -3.65 31.83 -1.26
C GLU A 12 -4.75 30.90 -1.81
N LEU A 13 -5.05 29.81 -1.10
CA LEU A 13 -6.19 28.93 -1.38
C LEU A 13 -7.08 28.78 -0.15
N SER A 14 -8.36 29.15 -0.28
CA SER A 14 -9.36 28.89 0.76
C SER A 14 -10.06 27.56 0.51
N VAL A 15 -9.37 26.46 0.79
CA VAL A 15 -9.89 25.08 0.59
C VAL A 15 -9.55 24.18 1.76
N THR A 16 -10.41 23.19 2.00
CA THR A 16 -10.05 22.09 2.89
C THR A 16 -8.99 21.23 2.22
N VAL A 17 -7.85 21.02 2.89
CA VAL A 17 -6.75 20.20 2.39
C VAL A 17 -7.23 18.75 2.22
N PRO A 18 -7.20 18.16 1.00
CA PRO A 18 -7.71 16.82 0.76
C PRO A 18 -6.85 15.76 1.46
N GLY A 19 -7.45 14.67 1.92
CA GLY A 19 -6.69 13.60 2.61
C GLY A 19 -5.71 12.84 1.72
N ARG A 20 -5.85 12.93 0.39
CA ARG A 20 -5.01 12.23 -0.59
C ARG A 20 -4.87 13.08 -1.86
N ALA A 21 -3.65 13.13 -2.39
CA ALA A 21 -3.40 13.59 -3.75
C ALA A 21 -3.07 12.38 -4.62
N VAL A 22 -3.65 12.32 -5.82
CA VAL A 22 -3.34 11.27 -6.79
C VAL A 22 -2.17 11.73 -7.65
N VAL A 23 -1.19 10.85 -7.81
CA VAL A 23 -0.03 11.05 -8.68
C VAL A 23 0.03 9.85 -9.61
N THR A 24 0.12 10.10 -10.91
CA THR A 24 0.20 9.06 -11.96
C THR A 24 1.40 9.32 -12.84
N SER A 25 1.79 8.35 -13.68
CA SER A 25 2.64 8.65 -14.82
C SER A 25 1.95 9.68 -15.73
N PRO A 26 2.71 10.57 -16.41
CA PRO A 26 2.13 11.51 -17.36
C PRO A 26 1.38 10.79 -18.48
N GLY A 27 0.20 11.31 -18.84
CA GLY A 27 -0.57 10.82 -19.96
C GLY A 27 0.02 11.24 -21.33
N PRO A 28 -0.59 10.82 -22.45
CA PRO A 28 -0.16 11.27 -23.78
C PRO A 28 -0.15 12.80 -23.89
N GLY A 29 1.01 13.39 -24.18
CA GLY A 29 1.22 14.85 -24.22
C GLY A 29 1.61 15.51 -22.90
N GLY A 30 1.71 14.74 -21.80
CA GLY A 30 2.35 15.18 -20.56
C GLY A 30 3.88 15.06 -20.63
N CYS A 31 4.57 15.73 -19.70
CA CYS A 31 6.02 15.72 -19.56
C CYS A 31 6.44 15.32 -18.13
N GLY A 32 7.75 15.19 -17.89
CA GLY A 32 8.29 14.85 -16.57
C GLY A 32 8.08 13.38 -16.18
N ASP A 33 8.26 13.09 -14.90
CA ASP A 33 8.20 11.74 -14.33
C ASP A 33 6.80 11.41 -13.79
N TYR A 34 6.08 12.44 -13.33
CA TYR A 34 4.80 12.30 -12.66
C TYR A 34 3.83 13.41 -13.05
N ALA A 35 2.53 13.14 -12.96
CA ALA A 35 1.47 14.12 -13.15
C ALA A 35 0.44 14.04 -12.01
N SER A 36 -0.11 15.19 -11.63
CA SER A 36 -1.19 15.29 -10.64
C SER A 36 -2.34 16.17 -11.13
N ASN A 37 -3.57 15.70 -10.91
CA ASN A 37 -4.80 16.43 -11.18
C ASN A 37 -5.29 17.23 -9.96
N ILE A 38 -4.44 17.43 -8.94
CA ILE A 38 -4.86 18.02 -7.67
C ILE A 38 -5.43 19.45 -7.84
N ALA A 39 -4.92 20.23 -8.78
CA ALA A 39 -5.45 21.57 -9.06
C ALA A 39 -6.88 21.53 -9.63
N LEU A 40 -7.21 20.54 -10.47
CA LEU A 40 -8.58 20.30 -10.97
C LEU A 40 -9.54 19.94 -9.84
N GLN A 41 -9.07 19.16 -8.86
CA GLN A 41 -9.87 18.78 -7.70
C GLN A 41 -10.11 19.97 -6.76
N LEU A 42 -9.14 20.87 -6.64
CA LEU A 42 -9.18 22.03 -5.74
C LEU A 42 -9.85 23.27 -6.36
N ALA A 43 -9.93 23.36 -7.68
CA ALA A 43 -10.56 24.46 -8.42
C ALA A 43 -11.99 24.76 -7.96
N ARG A 44 -12.83 23.72 -7.93
CA ARG A 44 -14.25 23.85 -7.54
C ARG A 44 -14.42 24.33 -6.09
N PRO A 45 -13.79 23.71 -5.07
CA PRO A 45 -13.90 24.19 -3.70
C PRO A 45 -13.23 25.56 -3.48
N ALA A 46 -12.19 25.91 -4.26
CA ALA A 46 -11.54 27.22 -4.19
C ALA A 46 -12.35 28.34 -4.86
N GLY A 47 -13.33 28.00 -5.71
CA GLY A 47 -14.03 28.97 -6.54
C GLY A 47 -13.13 29.62 -7.61
N GLN A 48 -12.04 28.97 -7.99
CA GLN A 48 -11.02 29.50 -8.91
C GLN A 48 -10.87 28.60 -10.15
N PRO A 49 -10.45 29.16 -11.31
CA PRO A 49 -10.07 28.35 -12.47
C PRO A 49 -8.93 27.37 -12.12
N PRO A 50 -8.96 26.11 -12.60
CA PRO A 50 -7.94 25.15 -12.23
C PRO A 50 -6.52 25.53 -12.65
N LEU A 51 -6.37 26.28 -13.75
CA LEU A 51 -5.08 26.84 -14.17
C LEU A 51 -4.51 27.78 -13.11
N GLN A 52 -5.35 28.64 -12.53
CA GLN A 52 -4.93 29.56 -11.48
C GLN A 52 -4.51 28.79 -10.22
N VAL A 53 -5.28 27.78 -9.82
CA VAL A 53 -4.91 26.90 -8.70
C VAL A 53 -3.61 26.15 -8.97
N ALA A 54 -3.37 25.70 -10.20
CA ALA A 54 -2.13 25.04 -10.57
C ALA A 54 -0.92 25.99 -10.47
N GLU A 55 -1.04 27.23 -10.95
CA GLU A 55 0.03 28.23 -10.84
C GLU A 55 0.30 28.62 -9.38
N VAL A 56 -0.73 28.68 -8.52
CA VAL A 56 -0.54 28.88 -7.07
C VAL A 56 0.25 27.73 -6.45
N LEU A 57 -0.06 26.48 -6.81
CA LEU A 57 0.62 25.30 -6.23
C LEU A 57 2.04 25.08 -6.78
N ARG A 58 2.33 25.55 -7.99
CA ARG A 58 3.59 25.36 -8.70
C ARG A 58 4.84 25.78 -7.89
N PRO A 59 4.96 27.00 -7.32
CA PRO A 59 6.15 27.40 -6.57
C PRO A 59 6.37 26.54 -5.31
N TYR A 60 5.29 26.14 -4.62
CA TYR A 60 5.41 25.27 -3.45
C TYR A 60 5.88 23.85 -3.80
N LEU A 61 5.54 23.36 -5.00
CA LEU A 61 6.04 22.09 -5.51
C LEU A 61 7.48 22.18 -5.96
N LEU A 62 7.87 23.28 -6.63
CA LEU A 62 9.27 23.53 -7.01
C LEU A 62 10.20 23.69 -5.80
N ALA A 63 9.68 24.20 -4.68
CA ALA A 63 10.43 24.31 -3.42
C ALA A 63 10.52 22.98 -2.63
N ALA A 64 9.95 21.89 -3.14
CA ALA A 64 10.05 20.58 -2.49
C ALA A 64 11.36 19.89 -2.87
N ASP A 65 12.04 19.31 -1.88
CA ASP A 65 13.28 18.55 -2.10
C ASP A 65 13.07 17.43 -3.13
N GLY A 66 13.99 17.34 -4.10
CA GLY A 66 13.96 16.34 -5.16
C GLY A 66 13.09 16.69 -6.37
N VAL A 67 12.39 17.83 -6.39
CA VAL A 67 11.66 18.33 -7.57
C VAL A 67 12.56 19.28 -8.36
N THR A 68 12.76 19.03 -9.66
CA THR A 68 13.57 19.89 -10.55
C THR A 68 12.73 20.86 -11.35
N ASP A 69 11.55 20.43 -11.79
CA ASP A 69 10.66 21.23 -12.61
C ASP A 69 9.21 20.86 -12.37
N VAL A 70 8.32 21.84 -12.58
CA VAL A 70 6.87 21.66 -12.53
C VAL A 70 6.26 22.42 -13.69
N VAL A 71 5.63 21.70 -14.62
CA VAL A 71 4.98 22.25 -15.81
C VAL A 71 3.47 22.06 -15.73
N VAL A 72 2.73 23.16 -15.82
CA VAL A 72 1.27 23.13 -15.91
C VAL A 72 0.86 22.86 -17.35
N THR A 73 0.07 21.81 -17.59
CA THR A 73 -0.45 21.49 -18.94
C THR A 73 -1.96 21.37 -18.98
N GLY A 74 -2.52 21.59 -20.18
CA GLY A 74 -3.93 21.39 -20.49
C GLY A 74 -4.85 22.17 -19.55
N PRO A 75 -5.91 21.54 -18.99
CA PRO A 75 -6.87 22.21 -18.13
C PRO A 75 -6.37 22.53 -16.72
N GLY A 76 -5.10 22.24 -16.38
CA GLY A 76 -4.54 22.44 -15.03
C GLY A 76 -3.89 21.19 -14.43
N PHE A 77 -3.27 20.32 -15.23
CA PHE A 77 -2.46 19.22 -14.72
C PHE A 77 -1.07 19.72 -14.32
N LEU A 78 -0.60 19.31 -13.15
CA LEU A 78 0.75 19.59 -12.67
C LEU A 78 1.65 18.41 -13.03
N ASN A 79 2.53 18.61 -14.02
CA ASN A 79 3.55 17.62 -14.41
C ASN A 79 4.83 17.95 -13.68
N ILE A 80 5.45 16.95 -13.05
CA ILE A 80 6.54 17.10 -12.10
C ILE A 80 7.72 16.28 -12.62
N SER A 81 8.86 16.94 -12.75
CA SER A 81 10.16 16.30 -13.02
C SER A 81 10.93 16.19 -11.71
N LEU A 82 11.51 15.02 -11.46
CA LEU A 82 12.33 14.78 -10.28
C LEU A 82 13.81 14.94 -10.61
N GLN A 83 14.63 15.09 -9.56
CA GLN A 83 16.07 14.95 -9.66
C GLN A 83 16.39 13.49 -10.04
N SER A 84 17.05 13.31 -11.19
CA SER A 84 17.31 11.98 -11.77
C SER A 84 18.57 11.32 -11.23
N ASP A 85 19.36 12.01 -10.41
CA ASP A 85 20.45 11.38 -9.70
C ASP A 85 19.89 10.60 -8.52
N ALA A 86 20.11 9.28 -8.48
CA ALA A 86 20.04 8.55 -7.22
C ALA A 86 21.23 9.06 -6.40
N PRO A 87 21.02 9.94 -5.40
CA PRO A 87 22.15 10.60 -4.76
C PRO A 87 22.98 9.51 -4.09
N VAL A 88 24.31 9.65 -4.05
CA VAL A 88 25.17 8.78 -3.24
C VAL A 88 24.61 8.67 -1.82
N ALA A 89 24.03 9.75 -1.29
CA ALA A 89 23.31 9.80 -0.02
C ALA A 89 22.13 8.82 0.09
N LEU A 90 21.39 8.54 -0.99
CA LEU A 90 20.32 7.54 -0.98
C LEU A 90 20.88 6.12 -0.87
N VAL A 91 21.96 5.82 -1.59
CA VAL A 91 22.64 4.52 -1.49
C VAL A 91 23.22 4.33 -0.10
N GLU A 92 23.89 5.36 0.43
CA GLU A 92 24.38 5.39 1.82
C GLU A 92 23.23 5.17 2.80
N GLU A 93 22.08 5.81 2.59
CA GLU A 93 20.90 5.65 3.44
C GLU A 93 20.30 4.24 3.37
N ILE A 94 20.23 3.65 2.17
CA ILE A 94 19.80 2.26 1.98
C ILE A 94 20.74 1.31 2.72
N LEU A 95 22.05 1.48 2.57
CA LEU A 95 23.06 0.65 3.23
C LEU A 95 23.01 0.83 4.76
N ARG A 96 22.87 2.08 5.23
CA ARG A 96 22.78 2.42 6.65
C ARG A 96 21.51 1.85 7.31
N ARG A 97 20.36 1.91 6.62
CA ARG A 97 19.09 1.32 7.12
C ARG A 97 19.02 -0.19 6.92
N GLY A 98 19.76 -0.74 5.95
CA GLY A 98 19.81 -2.17 5.65
C GLY A 98 18.43 -2.77 5.41
N LYS A 99 18.12 -3.88 6.10
CA LYS A 99 16.82 -4.58 6.00
C LYS A 99 15.60 -3.76 6.44
N ARG A 100 15.83 -2.61 7.09
CA ARG A 100 14.78 -1.69 7.56
C ARG A 100 14.50 -0.57 6.56
N TYR A 101 15.28 -0.47 5.48
CA TYR A 101 14.98 0.48 4.42
C TYR A 101 13.58 0.18 3.84
N GLY A 102 12.73 1.21 3.73
CA GLY A 102 11.36 1.08 3.24
C GLY A 102 10.31 0.67 4.28
N TYR A 103 10.65 0.50 5.56
CA TYR A 103 9.63 0.27 6.60
C TYR A 103 8.74 1.50 6.73
N ALA A 104 7.42 1.28 6.77
CA ALA A 104 6.42 2.35 6.85
C ALA A 104 6.52 3.17 8.16
N HIS A 105 7.07 2.57 9.22
CA HIS A 105 7.27 3.21 10.51
C HIS A 105 8.76 3.43 10.79
N GLY A 106 9.08 4.56 11.42
CA GLY A 106 10.42 4.86 11.90
C GLY A 106 10.91 3.82 12.92
N PRO A 107 12.21 3.80 13.23
CA PRO A 107 12.82 2.71 13.99
C PRO A 107 12.24 2.49 15.39
N ASP A 108 11.57 3.51 15.94
CA ASP A 108 11.04 3.57 17.30
C ASP A 108 9.58 3.12 17.41
N ALA A 109 8.87 2.93 16.29
CA ALA A 109 7.48 2.50 16.26
C ALA A 109 7.37 1.11 15.64
N GLN A 110 7.51 0.07 16.47
CA GLN A 110 7.26 -1.31 16.07
C GLN A 110 5.95 -1.79 16.72
N PRO A 111 4.79 -1.46 16.13
CA PRO A 111 3.52 -1.85 16.69
C PRO A 111 3.41 -3.37 16.75
N LEU A 112 2.94 -3.89 17.90
CA LEU A 112 2.53 -5.28 18.03
C LEU A 112 1.16 -5.43 17.38
N VAL A 113 1.10 -6.14 16.25
CA VAL A 113 -0.14 -6.48 15.56
C VAL A 113 -0.50 -7.93 15.87
N ARG A 114 -1.70 -8.15 16.41
CA ARG A 114 -2.26 -9.48 16.63
C ARG A 114 -3.26 -9.78 15.53
N LEU A 115 -2.96 -10.78 14.70
CA LEU A 115 -3.88 -11.29 13.68
C LEU A 115 -4.53 -12.56 14.19
N HIS A 116 -5.83 -12.70 13.98
CA HIS A 116 -6.57 -13.89 14.34
C HIS A 116 -7.44 -14.37 13.17
N ALA A 117 -7.44 -15.67 12.90
CA ALA A 117 -8.21 -16.29 11.85
C ALA A 117 -9.15 -17.38 12.40
N PRO A 118 -10.33 -17.59 11.80
CA PRO A 118 -11.10 -18.79 12.04
C PRO A 118 -10.33 -20.04 11.59
N HIS A 119 -10.77 -21.20 12.06
CA HIS A 119 -10.21 -22.49 11.64
C HIS A 119 -10.67 -22.86 10.22
N GLU A 120 -10.10 -22.16 9.24
CA GLU A 120 -10.41 -22.31 7.82
C GLU A 120 -9.16 -22.03 6.98
N VAL A 121 -8.91 -22.88 5.97
CA VAL A 121 -7.64 -22.92 5.23
C VAL A 121 -7.31 -21.61 4.51
N ARG A 122 -8.31 -20.94 3.89
CA ARG A 122 -8.10 -19.64 3.25
C ARG A 122 -7.78 -18.57 4.27
N ALA A 123 -8.50 -18.53 5.39
CA ALA A 123 -8.27 -17.56 6.45
C ALA A 123 -6.85 -17.66 7.02
N VAL A 124 -6.36 -18.89 7.24
CA VAL A 124 -4.98 -19.12 7.70
C VAL A 124 -3.95 -18.66 6.65
N VAL A 125 -4.16 -18.95 5.37
CA VAL A 125 -3.25 -18.50 4.30
C VAL A 125 -3.24 -16.98 4.13
N VAL A 126 -4.41 -16.34 4.14
CA VAL A 126 -4.55 -14.88 4.09
C VAL A 126 -3.88 -14.23 5.31
N MET A 127 -4.05 -14.82 6.50
CA MET A 127 -3.37 -14.36 7.71
C MET A 127 -1.86 -14.48 7.61
N ASP A 128 -1.32 -15.61 7.15
CA ASP A 128 0.13 -15.80 6.96
C ASP A 128 0.70 -14.78 5.96
N ALA A 129 0.01 -14.55 4.84
CA ALA A 129 0.43 -13.55 3.85
C ALA A 129 0.40 -12.13 4.43
N THR A 130 -0.69 -11.77 5.13
CA THR A 130 -0.82 -10.47 5.81
C THR A 130 0.27 -10.28 6.85
N ALA A 131 0.57 -11.31 7.65
CA ALA A 131 1.63 -11.28 8.64
C ALA A 131 3.00 -11.04 8.01
N ARG A 132 3.31 -11.66 6.87
CA ARG A 132 4.56 -11.46 6.14
C ARG A 132 4.70 -10.04 5.61
N ILE A 133 3.62 -9.47 5.06
CA ILE A 133 3.60 -8.08 4.59
C ILE A 133 3.81 -7.14 5.77
N LEU A 134 3.06 -7.29 6.86
CA LEU A 134 3.22 -6.43 8.04
C LEU A 134 4.62 -6.52 8.66
N ARG A 135 5.21 -7.73 8.74
CA ARG A 135 6.60 -7.94 9.18
C ARG A 135 7.60 -7.28 8.24
N SER A 136 7.36 -7.29 6.92
CA SER A 136 8.22 -6.58 5.96
C SER A 136 8.12 -5.05 6.07
N GLN A 137 7.08 -4.54 6.75
CA GLN A 137 6.94 -3.12 7.10
C GLN A 137 7.44 -2.79 8.52
N GLY A 138 8.06 -3.75 9.21
CA GLY A 138 8.64 -3.58 10.55
C GLY A 138 7.70 -3.82 11.73
N ALA A 139 6.49 -4.34 11.50
CA ALA A 139 5.58 -4.67 12.60
C ALA A 139 5.96 -6.00 13.27
N PHE A 140 5.81 -6.07 14.59
CA PHE A 140 5.83 -7.34 15.31
C PHE A 140 4.46 -7.99 15.17
N VAL A 141 4.37 -9.13 14.48
CA VAL A 141 3.09 -9.80 14.24
C VAL A 141 3.00 -11.10 15.03
N ARG A 142 1.91 -11.25 15.81
CA ARG A 142 1.48 -12.50 16.42
C ARG A 142 0.28 -13.07 15.66
N THR A 143 0.35 -14.32 15.22
CA THR A 143 -0.75 -15.00 14.52
C THR A 143 -1.46 -16.00 15.42
N GLY A 144 -2.79 -16.02 15.40
CA GLY A 144 -3.61 -16.97 16.13
C GLY A 144 -4.70 -17.58 15.27
N CYS A 145 -5.08 -18.82 15.55
CA CYS A 145 -6.21 -19.50 14.92
C CYS A 145 -7.22 -19.95 15.97
N GLU A 146 -8.51 -20.03 15.66
CA GLU A 146 -9.53 -20.50 16.61
C GLU A 146 -9.22 -21.92 17.14
N ALA A 147 -8.67 -22.80 16.28
CA ALA A 147 -8.23 -24.13 16.66
C ALA A 147 -6.83 -24.45 16.09
N ARG A 148 -6.25 -25.56 16.53
CA ARG A 148 -4.96 -26.03 16.05
C ARG A 148 -5.07 -26.40 14.56
N ILE A 149 -4.26 -25.77 13.72
CA ILE A 149 -4.19 -26.09 12.29
C ILE A 149 -3.70 -27.52 12.05
N GLU A 150 -4.16 -28.09 10.95
CA GLU A 150 -3.77 -29.40 10.47
C GLU A 150 -2.28 -29.39 10.06
N PRO A 151 -1.52 -30.46 10.35
CA PRO A 151 -0.12 -30.55 9.95
C PRO A 151 0.08 -30.37 8.44
N GLU A 152 -0.83 -30.92 7.64
CA GLU A 152 -0.81 -30.79 6.18
C GLU A 152 -0.91 -29.34 5.69
N TRP A 153 -1.65 -28.47 6.39
CA TRP A 153 -1.69 -27.04 6.02
C TRP A 153 -0.31 -26.42 6.22
N ALA A 154 0.34 -26.72 7.35
CA ALA A 154 1.69 -26.23 7.62
C ALA A 154 2.72 -26.80 6.62
N ASP A 155 2.68 -28.10 6.36
CA ASP A 155 3.66 -28.81 5.54
C ASP A 155 3.53 -28.48 4.05
N ILE A 156 2.29 -28.48 3.52
CA ILE A 156 2.02 -28.24 2.09
C ILE A 156 1.99 -26.74 1.79
N LEU A 157 1.29 -25.94 2.59
CA LEU A 157 1.10 -24.51 2.30
C LEU A 157 2.21 -23.65 2.90
N GLY A 158 3.03 -24.18 3.80
CA GLY A 158 4.11 -23.42 4.45
C GLY A 158 3.62 -22.29 5.35
N VAL A 159 2.39 -22.41 5.89
CA VAL A 159 1.81 -21.44 6.83
C VAL A 159 2.32 -21.67 8.24
N ARG A 160 2.38 -20.60 9.06
CA ARG A 160 2.77 -20.68 10.47
C ARG A 160 1.80 -19.88 11.34
N VAL A 161 1.35 -20.52 12.43
CA VAL A 161 0.45 -19.91 13.43
C VAL A 161 1.11 -19.99 14.80
N ASP A 162 1.21 -18.88 15.51
CA ASP A 162 1.93 -18.81 16.80
C ASP A 162 1.15 -19.42 17.97
N GLY A 163 -0.18 -19.50 17.87
CA GLY A 163 -1.03 -20.09 18.91
C GLY A 163 -2.46 -20.35 18.45
N HIS A 164 -3.25 -21.04 19.27
CA HIS A 164 -4.65 -21.31 18.98
C HIS A 164 -5.58 -21.04 20.18
N GLY A 165 -6.88 -20.93 19.92
CA GLY A 165 -7.90 -20.62 20.93
C GLY A 165 -8.30 -19.15 20.91
N THR A 166 -8.86 -18.65 22.01
CA THR A 166 -9.35 -17.27 22.10
C THR A 166 -8.20 -16.27 22.01
N PRO A 167 -8.26 -15.26 21.12
CA PRO A 167 -7.21 -14.27 20.98
C PRO A 167 -7.21 -13.28 22.15
N ALA A 168 -6.01 -12.83 22.55
CA ALA A 168 -5.87 -11.65 23.40
C ALA A 168 -6.32 -10.39 22.64
N THR A 169 -7.07 -9.50 23.30
CA THR A 169 -7.57 -8.25 22.73
C THR A 169 -6.60 -7.07 22.96
N PRO A 170 -6.51 -6.10 22.03
CA PRO A 170 -7.17 -6.06 20.73
C PRO A 170 -6.50 -6.96 19.68
N ALA A 171 -7.30 -7.57 18.81
CA ALA A 171 -6.85 -8.37 17.67
C ALA A 171 -7.60 -8.00 16.39
N LEU A 172 -6.93 -8.08 15.25
CA LEU A 172 -7.52 -7.94 13.93
C LEU A 172 -7.98 -9.32 13.45
N PHE A 173 -9.29 -9.44 13.20
CA PHE A 173 -9.89 -10.69 12.75
C PHE A 173 -9.93 -10.74 11.22
N LEU A 174 -9.25 -11.73 10.64
CA LEU A 174 -9.21 -11.97 9.19
C LEU A 174 -10.22 -13.07 8.85
N ARG A 175 -11.30 -12.69 8.17
CA ARG A 175 -12.41 -13.59 7.81
C ARG A 175 -12.72 -13.50 6.31
N PRO A 176 -11.84 -14.00 5.43
CA PRO A 176 -12.17 -14.13 4.02
C PRO A 176 -13.31 -15.16 3.84
N ALA A 177 -13.96 -15.15 2.67
CA ALA A 177 -14.88 -16.23 2.31
C ALA A 177 -14.13 -17.57 2.29
N ALA A 178 -14.75 -18.63 2.82
CA ALA A 178 -14.12 -19.95 2.92
C ALA A 178 -13.70 -20.49 1.55
N ALA A 179 -12.66 -21.33 1.54
CA ALA A 179 -12.29 -22.06 0.35
C ALA A 179 -13.46 -22.95 -0.12
N PRO A 180 -13.89 -22.86 -1.39
CA PRO A 180 -15.06 -23.61 -1.86
C PRO A 180 -14.79 -25.12 -1.98
N VAL A 181 -13.53 -25.53 -2.10
CA VAL A 181 -13.08 -26.93 -2.12
C VAL A 181 -11.65 -27.03 -1.58
N ASP A 182 -11.19 -28.24 -1.31
CA ASP A 182 -9.86 -28.53 -0.79
C ASP A 182 -8.74 -28.13 -1.79
N PRO A 183 -7.85 -27.20 -1.43
CA PRO A 183 -6.78 -26.73 -2.28
C PRO A 183 -5.49 -27.58 -2.17
N LEU A 184 -5.36 -28.44 -1.16
CA LEU A 184 -4.09 -29.12 -0.85
C LEU A 184 -3.54 -29.99 -2.00
N PRO A 185 -4.37 -30.69 -2.82
CA PRO A 185 -3.88 -31.48 -3.94
C PRO A 185 -3.16 -30.68 -5.04
N LEU A 186 -3.32 -29.35 -5.08
CA LEU A 186 -2.64 -28.50 -6.06
C LEU A 186 -1.14 -28.31 -5.78
N GLY A 187 -0.68 -28.69 -4.59
CA GLY A 187 0.68 -28.37 -4.13
C GLY A 187 0.81 -26.90 -3.73
N ARG A 188 1.96 -26.55 -3.15
CA ARG A 188 2.17 -25.31 -2.40
C ARG A 188 1.80 -24.04 -3.17
N ASP A 189 2.42 -23.83 -4.33
CA ASP A 189 2.35 -22.54 -5.01
C ASP A 189 0.97 -22.32 -5.65
N ALA A 190 0.43 -23.33 -6.32
CA ALA A 190 -0.89 -23.29 -6.93
C ALA A 190 -2.01 -23.18 -5.88
N ALA A 191 -1.91 -23.89 -4.75
CA ALA A 191 -2.86 -23.78 -3.65
C ALA A 191 -2.84 -22.37 -3.03
N ARG A 192 -1.65 -21.83 -2.73
CA ARG A 192 -1.53 -20.47 -2.17
C ARG A 192 -2.05 -19.41 -3.12
N TRP A 193 -1.77 -19.54 -4.41
CA TRP A 193 -2.30 -18.63 -5.43
C TRP A 193 -3.84 -18.67 -5.46
N ALA A 194 -4.44 -19.86 -5.51
CA ALA A 194 -5.89 -20.04 -5.51
C ALA A 194 -6.59 -19.50 -4.25
N LEU A 195 -5.91 -19.50 -3.11
CA LEU A 195 -6.43 -19.02 -1.83
C LEU A 195 -6.27 -17.50 -1.64
N LEU A 196 -5.20 -16.91 -2.18
CA LEU A 196 -4.92 -15.47 -2.04
C LEU A 196 -5.59 -14.61 -3.12
N HIS A 197 -5.90 -15.19 -4.28
CA HIS A 197 -6.46 -14.46 -5.41
C HIS A 197 -7.82 -15.04 -5.82
N PRO A 198 -8.93 -14.42 -5.43
CA PRO A 198 -10.17 -14.58 -6.16
C PRO A 198 -10.44 -13.29 -6.97
N ALA A 199 -10.16 -13.31 -8.27
CA ALA A 199 -10.97 -12.44 -9.12
C ALA A 199 -12.41 -13.01 -9.09
N PRO A 200 -13.47 -12.20 -9.11
CA PRO A 200 -14.86 -12.70 -9.11
C PRO A 200 -15.18 -13.69 -10.24
N HIS A 201 -14.38 -13.68 -11.30
CA HIS A 201 -14.47 -14.54 -12.47
C HIS A 201 -13.41 -15.65 -12.52
N ASP A 202 -12.43 -15.65 -11.62
CA ASP A 202 -11.45 -16.72 -11.52
C ASP A 202 -12.03 -17.86 -10.70
N ARG A 203 -12.27 -19.00 -11.36
CA ARG A 203 -12.52 -20.28 -10.69
C ARG A 203 -11.23 -21.07 -10.77
N PRO A 204 -10.35 -21.01 -9.74
CA PRO A 204 -9.22 -21.92 -9.68
C PRO A 204 -9.75 -23.35 -9.86
N ARG A 205 -9.21 -24.05 -10.86
CA ARG A 205 -9.60 -25.43 -11.15
C ARG A 205 -9.04 -26.32 -10.07
N LEU A 206 -9.81 -26.47 -9.01
CA LEU A 206 -9.48 -27.23 -7.81
C LEU A 206 -9.92 -28.71 -7.93
N GLY A 207 -10.16 -29.21 -9.15
CA GLY A 207 -10.61 -30.58 -9.46
C GLY A 207 -9.59 -31.39 -10.26
N GLN A 208 -9.56 -32.71 -10.01
CA GLN A 208 -8.49 -33.70 -10.23
C GLN A 208 -7.67 -33.69 -11.55
N ARG A 209 -6.35 -33.88 -11.35
CA ARG A 209 -5.27 -34.56 -12.11
C ARG A 209 -5.05 -34.22 -13.60
N LEU A 210 -3.81 -33.79 -13.89
CA LEU A 210 -3.10 -34.12 -15.14
C LEU A 210 -2.88 -35.64 -15.24
#